data_AF-A0A9X2FUM7-F1
#
_entry.id   AF-A0A9X2FUM7-F1
#
_cell.length_a   1.000
_cell.length_b   1.000
_cell.length_c   1.000
_cell.angle_alpha   90.00
_cell.angle_beta   90.00
_cell.angle_gamma   90.00
#
_symmetry.space_group_name_H-M   'P 1'
#
loop_
_entity.id
_entity.type
_entity.pdbx_description
1 polymer ?
#
loop_
_entity_poly.entity_id
_entity_poly.type
_entity_poly.pdbx_seq_one_letter_code
_entity_poly.pdbx_strand_id
1 'polypeptide(L)'
;MSVWEALAIQQTLSVNEIKNAYAKQLKNCRPDIDPEGFQVLHRAYKEALRIAHEQNELNSKSSRDSEQVYIDNSKLVDEPLKVTENQEVEKTIGSVAYTEKLNQEYQNYTRIITEVLKNTKTRNDISQWKFLFKSDCILDPQFNEELGLFVIENILAINNDFQNLTRHKKRYSLPDATVREETVRYLDTIFYWRGKVQNLRYYFGDDDTVKILNMLDEYDQNIDEISAIKSVKGGEVKEKASQRVDEARAFSEARDALGELKNITYFTHGIGILVLLFSINTLMEKQVPSEIAFSSTFFILFIIQLVGVTIKNRYILYTMWPTSCLLLFFFPIGTFLGVRMGLCLSRGLKYFRYAR
;
A
#
# COMPACT_ATOMS: atom_id res chain seq x y z
N MET A 1 -17.93 -0.28 -29.65
CA MET A 1 -17.48 -1.68 -29.71
C MET A 1 -17.74 -2.29 -28.34
N SER A 2 -18.47 -3.40 -28.28
CA SER A 2 -18.68 -4.08 -27.00
C SER A 2 -17.37 -4.72 -26.53
N VAL A 3 -17.21 -4.86 -25.22
CA VAL A 3 -16.04 -5.45 -24.57
C VAL A 3 -15.75 -6.86 -25.12
N TRP A 4 -16.81 -7.60 -25.42
CA TRP A 4 -16.77 -8.97 -25.92
C TRP A 4 -16.41 -9.06 -27.41
N GLU A 5 -16.89 -8.10 -28.22
CA GLU A 5 -16.48 -7.96 -29.63
C GLU A 5 -14.97 -7.72 -29.76
N ALA A 6 -14.40 -6.88 -28.91
CA ALA A 6 -12.95 -6.58 -28.95
C ALA A 6 -12.09 -7.79 -28.54
N LEU A 7 -12.60 -8.67 -27.68
CA LEU A 7 -11.95 -9.94 -27.32
C LEU A 7 -12.28 -11.09 -28.28
N ALA A 8 -13.19 -10.85 -29.24
CA ALA A 8 -13.75 -11.83 -30.17
C ALA A 8 -14.29 -13.10 -29.48
N ILE A 9 -15.00 -12.91 -28.36
CA ILE A 9 -15.68 -13.97 -27.62
C ILE A 9 -17.12 -13.57 -27.30
N GLN A 10 -17.95 -14.55 -26.95
CA GLN A 10 -19.25 -14.26 -26.36
C GLN A 10 -19.08 -13.83 -24.89
N GLN A 11 -20.10 -13.15 -24.35
CA GLN A 11 -20.12 -12.75 -22.95
C GLN A 11 -20.00 -13.98 -22.04
N THR A 12 -19.01 -13.97 -21.15
CA THR A 12 -18.69 -15.10 -20.26
C THR A 12 -18.33 -14.61 -18.86
N LEU A 13 -18.55 -15.47 -17.87
CA LEU A 13 -18.13 -15.26 -16.47
C LEU A 13 -16.83 -16.01 -16.14
N SER A 14 -16.31 -16.77 -17.10
CA SER A 14 -15.09 -17.56 -16.95
C SER A 14 -13.86 -16.68 -17.15
N VAL A 15 -13.16 -16.38 -16.05
CA VAL A 15 -11.91 -15.61 -16.05
C VAL A 15 -10.86 -16.22 -17.00
N ASN A 16 -10.78 -17.54 -17.08
CA ASN A 16 -9.82 -18.23 -17.94
C ASN A 16 -10.13 -18.07 -19.43
N GLU A 17 -11.42 -18.03 -19.80
CA GLU A 17 -11.84 -17.81 -21.17
C GLU A 17 -11.50 -16.39 -21.64
N ILE A 18 -11.69 -15.40 -20.76
CA ILE A 18 -11.31 -14.00 -20.97
C ILE A 18 -9.79 -13.86 -21.16
N LYS A 19 -8.99 -14.52 -20.31
CA LYS A 19 -7.52 -14.53 -20.41
C LYS A 19 -7.02 -15.17 -21.71
N ASN A 20 -7.61 -16.30 -22.09
CA ASN A 20 -7.25 -17.01 -23.32
C ASN A 20 -7.61 -16.22 -24.59
N ALA A 21 -8.78 -15.58 -24.60
CA ALA A 21 -9.21 -14.71 -25.69
C ALA A 21 -8.27 -13.52 -25.87
N TYR A 22 -7.92 -12.86 -24.77
CA TYR A 22 -6.95 -11.78 -24.77
C TYR A 22 -5.59 -12.22 -25.31
N ALA A 23 -5.04 -13.36 -24.84
CA ALA A 23 -3.77 -13.88 -25.33
C ALA A 23 -3.81 -14.25 -26.83
N LYS A 24 -4.95 -14.72 -27.33
CA LYS A 24 -5.14 -15.03 -28.76
C LYS A 24 -5.17 -13.77 -29.62
N GLN A 25 -5.86 -12.71 -29.17
CA GLN A 25 -5.94 -11.44 -29.89
C GLN A 25 -4.66 -10.60 -29.78
N LEU A 26 -3.92 -10.75 -28.68
CA LEU A 26 -2.63 -10.07 -28.48
C LEU A 26 -1.58 -10.45 -29.54
N LYS A 27 -1.67 -11.67 -30.09
CA LYS A 27 -0.81 -12.10 -31.21
C LYS A 27 -1.02 -11.27 -32.47
N ASN A 28 -2.21 -10.72 -32.65
CA ASN A 28 -2.60 -9.92 -33.82
C ASN A 28 -2.43 -8.42 -33.58
N CYS A 29 -2.58 -7.96 -32.33
CA CYS A 29 -2.41 -6.57 -31.92
C CYS A 29 -1.17 -6.42 -31.03
N ARG A 30 0.02 -6.50 -31.64
CA ARG A 30 1.27 -6.34 -30.89
C ARG A 30 1.56 -4.84 -30.64
N PRO A 31 1.99 -4.43 -29.44
CA PRO A 31 2.21 -3.01 -29.10
C PRO A 31 3.26 -2.28 -29.96
N ASP A 32 4.18 -3.03 -30.58
CA ASP A 32 5.22 -2.54 -31.47
C ASP A 32 4.73 -2.26 -32.90
N ILE A 33 3.60 -2.86 -33.31
CA ILE A 33 3.05 -2.78 -34.67
C ILE A 33 1.72 -2.01 -34.68
N ASP A 34 0.84 -2.24 -33.71
CA ASP A 34 -0.45 -1.58 -33.57
C ASP A 34 -0.72 -1.17 -32.10
N PRO A 35 -0.15 -0.04 -31.67
CA PRO A 35 -0.34 0.48 -30.32
C PRO A 35 -1.79 0.82 -29.99
N GLU A 36 -2.60 1.26 -30.98
CA GLU A 36 -4.00 1.63 -30.77
C GLU A 36 -4.89 0.39 -30.64
N GLY A 37 -4.71 -0.61 -31.51
CA GLY A 37 -5.41 -1.90 -31.43
C GLY A 37 -5.09 -2.64 -30.14
N PHE A 38 -3.83 -2.60 -29.69
CA PHE A 38 -3.45 -3.13 -28.38
C PHE A 38 -4.18 -2.44 -27.23
N GLN A 39 -4.31 -1.11 -27.27
CA GLN A 39 -5.00 -0.37 -26.20
C GLN A 39 -6.49 -0.65 -26.14
N VAL A 40 -7.16 -0.77 -27.29
CA VAL A 40 -8.57 -1.15 -27.37
C VAL A 40 -8.77 -2.56 -26.81
N LEU A 41 -7.93 -3.51 -27.23
CA LEU A 41 -7.96 -4.89 -26.76
C LEU A 41 -7.70 -5.00 -25.25
N HIS A 42 -6.70 -4.27 -24.74
CA HIS A 42 -6.31 -4.30 -23.34
C HIS A 42 -7.35 -3.63 -22.43
N ARG A 43 -8.01 -2.56 -22.90
CA ARG A 43 -9.14 -1.94 -22.19
C ARG A 43 -10.32 -2.91 -22.09
N ALA A 44 -10.64 -3.59 -23.19
CA ALA A 44 -11.70 -4.61 -23.20
C ALA A 44 -11.40 -5.77 -22.25
N TYR A 45 -10.16 -6.26 -22.24
CA TYR A 45 -9.73 -7.31 -21.31
C TYR A 45 -9.97 -6.95 -19.83
N LYS A 46 -9.55 -5.75 -19.39
CA LYS A 46 -9.75 -5.33 -17.99
C LYS A 46 -11.22 -5.21 -17.63
N GLU A 47 -12.01 -4.66 -18.54
CA GLU A 47 -13.43 -4.47 -18.30
C GLU A 47 -14.18 -5.82 -18.25
N ALA A 48 -13.80 -6.78 -19.10
CA ALA A 48 -14.34 -8.14 -19.06
C ALA A 48 -14.02 -8.85 -17.73
N LEU A 49 -12.79 -8.72 -17.22
CA LEU A 49 -12.43 -9.26 -15.91
C LEU A 49 -13.23 -8.64 -14.77
N ARG A 50 -13.41 -7.31 -14.79
CA ARG A 50 -14.21 -6.60 -13.78
C ARG A 50 -15.66 -7.12 -13.78
N ILE A 51 -16.27 -7.22 -14.96
CA ILE A 51 -17.64 -7.74 -15.12
C ILE A 51 -17.73 -9.19 -14.61
N ALA A 52 -16.78 -10.05 -14.96
CA ALA A 52 -16.78 -11.45 -14.51
C ALA A 52 -16.62 -11.59 -12.99
N HIS A 53 -15.79 -10.76 -12.36
CA HIS A 53 -15.63 -10.74 -10.90
C HIS A 53 -16.89 -10.23 -10.19
N GLU A 54 -17.46 -9.11 -10.62
CA GLU A 54 -18.68 -8.53 -10.02
C GLU A 54 -19.87 -9.49 -10.11
N GLN A 55 -20.05 -10.16 -11.25
CA GLN A 55 -21.14 -11.13 -11.45
C GLN A 55 -20.95 -12.43 -10.66
N ASN A 56 -19.71 -12.90 -10.50
CA ASN A 56 -19.42 -14.04 -9.62
C ASN A 56 -19.67 -13.70 -8.14
N GLU A 57 -19.36 -12.49 -7.70
CA GLU A 57 -19.67 -12.05 -6.34
C GLU A 57 -21.19 -11.94 -6.09
N LEU A 58 -21.94 -11.44 -7.07
CA LEU A 58 -23.41 -11.34 -7.01
C LEU A 58 -24.07 -12.72 -6.98
N ASN A 59 -23.61 -13.66 -7.81
CA ASN A 59 -24.07 -15.05 -7.77
C ASN A 59 -23.72 -15.71 -6.43
N SER A 60 -22.56 -15.43 -5.85
CA SER A 60 -22.15 -15.98 -4.55
C SER A 60 -22.95 -15.45 -3.34
N LYS A 61 -23.60 -14.29 -3.49
CA LYS A 61 -24.50 -13.69 -2.49
C LYS A 61 -25.95 -14.15 -2.69
N SER A 62 -26.41 -14.26 -3.93
CA SER A 62 -27.76 -14.75 -4.24
C SER A 62 -27.99 -16.20 -3.79
N SER A 63 -26.95 -17.04 -3.73
CA SER A 63 -27.04 -18.42 -3.24
C SER A 63 -27.07 -18.56 -1.71
N ARG A 64 -26.92 -17.48 -0.93
CA ARG A 64 -26.97 -17.53 0.55
C ARG A 64 -28.30 -17.12 1.16
N ASP A 65 -29.21 -16.55 0.37
CA ASP A 65 -30.50 -16.01 0.84
C ASP A 65 -31.70 -16.94 0.59
N SER A 66 -31.49 -18.18 0.10
CA SER A 66 -32.57 -19.09 -0.28
C SER A 66 -32.45 -20.52 0.27
N GLU A 67 -31.96 -20.69 1.50
CA GLU A 67 -31.94 -22.01 2.17
C GLU A 67 -32.68 -21.99 3.51
N GLN A 68 -34.01 -22.01 3.44
CA GLN A 68 -34.89 -22.59 4.46
C GLN A 68 -36.07 -23.28 3.78
N VAL A 69 -36.03 -24.61 3.67
CA VAL A 69 -37.14 -25.55 3.96
C VAL A 69 -36.54 -26.96 4.07
N TYR A 70 -36.82 -27.63 5.20
CA TYR A 70 -36.53 -29.05 5.47
C TYR A 70 -37.40 -30.00 4.62
N ILE A 71 -36.92 -31.21 4.30
CA ILE A 71 -37.50 -32.52 4.76
C ILE A 71 -36.72 -33.72 4.17
N ASP A 72 -36.23 -34.53 5.11
CA ASP A 72 -36.27 -36.01 5.22
C ASP A 72 -35.67 -36.96 4.16
N ASN A 73 -34.90 -37.91 4.68
CA ASN A 73 -34.18 -38.98 3.99
C ASN A 73 -35.09 -40.21 3.80
N SER A 74 -35.43 -40.60 2.56
CA SER A 74 -35.67 -42.02 2.19
C SER A 74 -36.00 -42.18 0.69
N LYS A 75 -35.03 -42.64 -0.11
CA LYS A 75 -35.12 -43.80 -1.04
C LYS A 75 -34.04 -43.76 -2.12
N LEU A 76 -33.33 -44.88 -2.22
CA LEU A 76 -32.52 -45.33 -3.37
C LEU A 76 -33.36 -45.34 -4.66
N VAL A 77 -32.73 -45.04 -5.80
CA VAL A 77 -32.53 -45.96 -6.96
C VAL A 77 -31.74 -45.24 -8.06
N ASP A 78 -30.83 -45.99 -8.65
CA ASP A 78 -29.78 -45.66 -9.62
C ASP A 78 -30.25 -44.96 -10.91
N GLU A 79 -29.48 -43.95 -11.35
CA GLU A 79 -29.32 -43.62 -12.77
C GLU A 79 -27.92 -43.03 -13.03
N PRO A 80 -27.07 -43.60 -13.89
CA PRO A 80 -25.68 -43.17 -14.04
C PRO A 80 -25.58 -41.98 -15.01
N LEU A 81 -25.30 -40.79 -14.46
CA LEU A 81 -24.83 -39.65 -15.25
C LEU A 81 -23.36 -39.85 -15.62
N LYS A 82 -23.08 -40.04 -16.92
CA LYS A 82 -21.74 -39.95 -17.52
C LYS A 82 -21.16 -38.55 -17.26
N VAL A 83 -20.26 -38.44 -16.29
CA VAL A 83 -19.43 -37.24 -16.10
C VAL A 83 -18.27 -37.29 -17.09
N THR A 84 -18.12 -36.24 -17.90
CA THR A 84 -17.01 -36.03 -18.84
C THR A 84 -15.73 -35.73 -18.06
N GLU A 85 -15.07 -36.78 -17.59
CA GLU A 85 -13.85 -36.74 -16.76
C GLU A 85 -12.63 -36.15 -17.49
N ASN A 86 -12.63 -36.16 -18.82
CA ASN A 86 -11.46 -35.73 -19.62
C ASN A 86 -11.25 -34.21 -19.67
N GLN A 87 -12.28 -33.38 -19.46
CA GLN A 87 -12.16 -31.92 -19.58
C GLN A 87 -11.63 -31.24 -18.30
N GLU A 88 -11.86 -31.83 -17.12
CA GLU A 88 -11.37 -31.28 -15.85
C GLU A 88 -9.91 -31.64 -15.58
N VAL A 89 -9.46 -32.81 -16.04
CA VAL A 89 -8.07 -33.27 -15.90
C VAL A 89 -7.11 -32.44 -16.78
N GLU A 90 -7.45 -32.19 -18.05
CA GLU A 90 -6.64 -31.33 -18.94
C GLU A 90 -6.55 -29.87 -18.46
N LYS A 91 -7.65 -29.34 -17.92
CA LYS A 91 -7.72 -27.97 -17.38
C LYS A 91 -6.87 -27.80 -16.12
N THR A 92 -6.82 -28.83 -15.28
CA THR A 92 -5.98 -28.86 -14.08
C THR A 92 -4.49 -28.97 -14.43
N ILE A 93 -4.13 -29.87 -15.35
CA ILE A 93 -2.74 -30.05 -15.83
C ILE A 93 -2.21 -28.78 -16.51
N GLY A 94 -3.02 -28.11 -17.34
CA GLY A 94 -2.64 -26.85 -17.98
C GLY A 94 -2.39 -25.71 -16.98
N SER A 95 -3.16 -25.65 -15.88
CA SER A 95 -2.98 -24.64 -14.83
C SER A 95 -1.70 -24.85 -14.02
N VAL A 96 -1.36 -26.11 -13.71
CA VAL A 96 -0.13 -26.46 -12.97
C VAL A 96 1.11 -26.18 -13.83
N ALA A 97 1.08 -26.55 -15.11
CA ALA A 97 2.19 -26.29 -16.03
C ALA A 97 2.44 -24.78 -16.27
N TYR A 98 1.37 -23.97 -16.29
CA TYR A 98 1.48 -22.52 -16.39
C TYR A 98 2.11 -21.89 -15.13
N THR A 99 1.65 -22.29 -13.94
CA THR A 99 2.20 -21.81 -12.65
C THR A 99 3.67 -22.19 -12.50
N GLU A 100 4.05 -23.42 -12.87
CA GLU A 100 5.44 -23.86 -12.83
C GLU A 100 6.33 -23.04 -13.77
N LYS A 101 5.86 -22.78 -14.99
CA LYS A 101 6.56 -21.89 -15.93
C LYS A 101 6.73 -20.48 -15.36
N LEU A 102 5.71 -19.94 -14.71
CA LEU A 102 5.75 -18.60 -14.13
C LEU A 102 6.77 -18.52 -12.98
N ASN A 103 6.83 -19.55 -12.13
CA ASN A 103 7.81 -19.67 -11.05
C ASN A 103 9.24 -19.75 -11.58
N GLN A 104 9.48 -20.51 -12.64
CA GLN A 104 10.80 -20.63 -13.28
C GLN A 104 11.27 -19.29 -13.87
N GLU A 105 10.37 -18.59 -14.56
CA GLU A 105 10.66 -17.23 -15.05
C GLU A 105 10.97 -16.29 -13.88
N TYR A 106 10.20 -16.35 -12.79
CA TYR A 106 10.40 -15.49 -11.61
C TYR A 106 11.81 -15.67 -11.01
N GLN A 107 12.25 -16.92 -10.85
CA GLN A 107 13.60 -17.23 -10.38
C GLN A 107 14.68 -16.70 -11.34
N ASN A 108 14.46 -16.79 -12.65
CA ASN A 108 15.39 -16.26 -13.64
C ASN A 108 15.48 -14.72 -13.54
N TYR A 109 14.35 -14.03 -13.44
CA TYR A 109 14.32 -12.57 -13.33
C TYR A 109 14.96 -12.08 -12.04
N THR A 110 14.62 -12.66 -10.89
CA THR A 110 15.22 -12.25 -9.60
C THR A 110 16.73 -12.41 -9.60
N ARG A 111 17.27 -13.49 -10.20
CA ARG A 111 18.72 -13.66 -10.38
C ARG A 111 19.34 -12.55 -11.23
N ILE A 112 18.79 -12.26 -12.40
CA ILE A 112 19.32 -11.22 -13.31
C ILE A 112 19.22 -9.83 -12.67
N ILE A 113 18.09 -9.50 -12.04
CA ILE A 113 17.88 -8.23 -11.34
C ILE A 113 18.93 -8.04 -10.25
N THR A 114 19.21 -9.09 -9.46
CA THR A 114 20.24 -9.06 -8.42
C THR A 114 21.61 -8.76 -9.02
N GLU A 115 21.97 -9.39 -10.14
CA GLU A 115 23.23 -9.14 -10.84
C GLU A 115 23.34 -7.71 -11.36
N VAL A 116 22.26 -7.19 -11.98
CA VAL A 116 22.19 -5.81 -12.49
C VAL A 116 22.31 -4.79 -11.36
N LEU A 117 21.62 -5.00 -10.24
CA LEU A 117 21.62 -4.09 -9.09
C LEU A 117 22.93 -4.11 -8.31
N LYS A 118 23.57 -5.28 -8.17
CA LYS A 118 24.84 -5.41 -7.44
C LYS A 118 25.97 -4.61 -8.09
N ASN A 119 26.01 -4.54 -9.42
CA ASN A 119 27.07 -3.85 -10.15
C ASN A 119 26.76 -2.34 -10.32
N THR A 120 27.69 -1.48 -9.88
CA THR A 120 27.56 -0.01 -9.92
C THR A 120 27.48 0.55 -11.34
N LYS A 121 28.06 -0.14 -12.32
CA LYS A 121 28.04 0.28 -13.72
C LYS A 121 26.73 -0.04 -14.43
N THR A 122 25.99 -1.05 -13.96
CA THR A 122 24.79 -1.55 -14.64
C THR A 122 23.50 -1.09 -13.97
N ARG A 123 23.48 -0.97 -12.64
CA ARG A 123 22.24 -0.69 -11.89
C ARG A 123 21.53 0.58 -12.35
N ASN A 124 22.29 1.60 -12.77
CA ASN A 124 21.77 2.90 -13.20
C ASN A 124 21.78 3.10 -14.72
N ASP A 125 22.11 2.07 -15.48
CA ASP A 125 22.02 2.07 -16.94
C ASP A 125 20.67 1.48 -17.37
N ILE A 126 19.78 2.35 -17.86
CA ILE A 126 18.42 1.98 -18.30
C ILE A 126 18.46 0.88 -19.36
N SER A 127 19.49 0.83 -20.21
CA SER A 127 19.59 -0.19 -21.25
C SER A 127 19.71 -1.61 -20.67
N GLN A 128 20.29 -1.75 -19.47
CA GLN A 128 20.44 -3.02 -18.77
C GLN A 128 19.12 -3.58 -18.25
N TRP A 129 18.07 -2.77 -18.17
CA TRP A 129 16.75 -3.17 -17.69
C TRP A 129 15.79 -3.61 -18.79
N LYS A 130 16.18 -3.47 -20.07
CA LYS A 130 15.35 -3.86 -21.22
C LYS A 130 15.01 -5.35 -21.27
N PHE A 131 15.75 -6.19 -20.54
CA PHE A 131 15.46 -7.62 -20.47
C PHE A 131 14.09 -7.93 -19.84
N LEU A 132 13.51 -7.02 -19.04
CA LEU A 132 12.16 -7.14 -18.46
C LEU A 132 11.06 -7.34 -19.51
N PHE A 133 11.32 -6.94 -20.76
CA PHE A 133 10.38 -7.09 -21.88
C PHE A 133 10.64 -8.32 -22.76
N LYS A 134 11.60 -9.20 -22.41
CA LYS A 134 11.91 -10.39 -23.22
C LYS A 134 10.85 -11.49 -23.15
N SER A 135 10.03 -11.49 -22.10
CA SER A 135 9.06 -12.53 -21.81
C SER A 135 7.71 -11.88 -21.48
N ASP A 136 6.63 -12.51 -21.95
CA ASP A 136 5.26 -12.02 -21.72
C ASP A 136 4.81 -12.16 -20.26
N CYS A 137 5.58 -12.85 -19.41
CA CYS A 137 5.26 -13.02 -17.98
C CYS A 137 5.18 -11.68 -17.23
N ILE A 138 5.89 -10.64 -17.68
CA ILE A 138 5.82 -9.30 -17.07
C ILE A 138 4.43 -8.66 -17.17
N LEU A 139 3.58 -9.17 -18.07
CA LEU A 139 2.19 -8.73 -18.24
C LEU A 139 1.22 -9.46 -17.31
N ASP A 140 1.63 -10.57 -16.68
CA ASP A 140 0.83 -11.22 -15.66
C ASP A 140 0.77 -10.32 -14.41
N PRO A 141 -0.43 -9.96 -13.91
CA PRO A 141 -0.56 -8.99 -12.81
C PRO A 141 0.13 -9.44 -11.52
N GLN A 142 0.02 -10.73 -11.18
CA GLN A 142 0.59 -11.26 -9.94
C GLN A 142 2.11 -11.32 -10.05
N PHE A 143 2.62 -11.83 -11.17
CA PHE A 143 4.06 -11.84 -11.45
C PHE A 143 4.68 -10.44 -11.43
N ASN A 144 4.04 -9.46 -12.10
CA ASN A 144 4.51 -8.09 -12.16
C ASN A 144 4.55 -7.45 -10.76
N GLU A 145 3.55 -7.70 -9.94
CA GLU A 145 3.51 -7.20 -8.57
C GLU A 145 4.61 -7.80 -7.70
N GLU A 146 4.72 -9.12 -7.64
CA GLU A 146 5.75 -9.81 -6.85
C GLU A 146 7.16 -9.39 -7.27
N LEU A 147 7.41 -9.34 -8.58
CA LEU A 147 8.71 -8.92 -9.11
C LEU A 147 9.00 -7.44 -8.82
N GLY A 148 7.98 -6.58 -8.91
CA GLY A 148 8.11 -5.16 -8.59
C GLY A 148 8.42 -4.92 -7.12
N LEU A 149 7.83 -5.69 -6.21
CA LEU A 149 8.15 -5.64 -4.78
C LEU A 149 9.60 -6.09 -4.53
N PHE A 150 10.03 -7.21 -5.14
CA PHE A 150 11.41 -7.67 -5.06
C PHE A 150 12.42 -6.60 -5.53
N VAL A 151 12.11 -5.89 -6.62
CA VAL A 151 12.95 -4.81 -7.14
C VAL A 151 13.04 -3.66 -6.12
N ILE A 152 11.92 -3.21 -5.55
CA ILE A 152 11.93 -2.15 -4.52
C ILE A 152 12.75 -2.55 -3.30
N GLU A 153 12.59 -3.78 -2.81
CA GLU A 153 13.32 -4.28 -1.65
C GLU A 153 14.83 -4.16 -1.85
N ASN A 154 15.33 -4.56 -3.02
CA ASN A 154 16.75 -4.48 -3.36
C ASN A 154 17.23 -3.03 -3.53
N ILE A 155 16.41 -2.16 -4.13
CA ILE A 155 16.72 -0.72 -4.25
C ILE A 155 16.85 -0.08 -2.87
N LEU A 156 15.89 -0.34 -1.98
CA LEU A 156 15.89 0.15 -0.61
C LEU A 156 17.10 -0.36 0.16
N ALA A 157 17.43 -1.64 0.07
CA ALA A 157 18.60 -2.22 0.72
C ALA A 157 19.88 -1.48 0.32
N ILE A 158 20.13 -1.33 -0.99
CA ILE A 158 21.31 -0.63 -1.52
C ILE A 158 21.39 0.82 -1.02
N ASN A 159 20.27 1.55 -1.10
CA ASN A 159 20.23 2.96 -0.75
C ASN A 159 20.35 3.16 0.77
N ASN A 160 19.68 2.34 1.58
CA ASN A 160 19.78 2.38 3.04
C ASN A 160 21.19 2.00 3.52
N ASP A 161 21.81 0.98 2.93
CA ASP A 161 23.20 0.60 3.24
C ASP A 161 24.17 1.76 2.99
N PHE A 162 24.01 2.44 1.85
CA PHE A 162 24.79 3.63 1.56
C PHE A 162 24.53 4.75 2.57
N GLN A 163 23.27 5.00 2.95
CA GLN A 163 22.93 6.03 3.94
C GLN A 163 23.55 5.74 5.31
N ASN A 164 23.68 4.48 5.68
CA ASN A 164 24.26 4.04 6.95
C ASN A 164 25.81 4.07 6.97
N LEU A 165 26.46 4.33 5.83
CA LEU A 165 27.92 4.46 5.78
C LEU A 165 28.43 5.68 6.58
N THR A 166 29.61 5.54 7.18
CA THR A 166 30.31 6.66 7.81
C THR A 166 30.69 7.72 6.79
N ARG A 167 30.83 8.98 7.24
CA ARG A 167 31.21 10.11 6.37
C ARG A 167 32.48 9.84 5.56
N HIS A 168 33.46 9.16 6.16
CA HIS A 168 34.69 8.76 5.46
C HIS A 168 34.38 7.76 4.33
N LYS A 169 33.64 6.68 4.61
CA LYS A 169 33.27 5.68 3.59
C LYS A 169 32.44 6.27 2.46
N LYS A 170 31.50 7.18 2.76
CA LYS A 170 30.72 7.91 1.73
C LYS A 170 31.63 8.69 0.77
N ARG A 171 32.68 9.34 1.28
CA ARG A 171 33.62 10.15 0.48
C ARG A 171 34.39 9.33 -0.56
N TYR A 172 34.70 8.07 -0.27
CA TYR A 172 35.45 7.16 -1.16
C TYR A 172 34.54 6.19 -1.93
N SER A 173 33.22 6.33 -1.79
CA SER A 173 32.28 5.51 -2.54
C SER A 173 32.24 5.94 -4.01
N LEU A 174 31.90 5.00 -4.89
CA LEU A 174 31.73 5.29 -6.31
C LEU A 174 30.57 6.28 -6.53
N PRO A 175 30.60 7.12 -7.58
CA PRO A 175 29.51 8.04 -7.90
C PRO A 175 28.14 7.36 -8.04
N ASP A 176 28.12 6.11 -8.49
CA ASP A 176 26.93 5.28 -8.69
C ASP A 176 26.72 4.24 -7.58
N ALA A 177 27.13 4.58 -6.35
CA ALA A 177 27.00 3.69 -5.20
C ALA A 177 25.55 3.45 -4.76
N THR A 178 24.60 4.30 -5.16
CA THR A 178 23.15 4.16 -4.93
C THR A 178 22.41 3.91 -6.24
N VAL A 179 21.16 3.47 -6.14
CA VAL A 179 20.23 3.50 -7.27
C VAL A 179 19.68 4.91 -7.41
N ARG A 180 19.82 5.50 -8.60
CA ARG A 180 19.40 6.88 -8.89
C ARG A 180 17.90 6.98 -9.21
N GLU A 181 17.37 8.18 -9.06
CA GLU A 181 15.96 8.51 -9.29
C GLU A 181 15.53 8.21 -10.73
N GLU A 182 16.38 8.43 -11.73
CA GLU A 182 16.06 8.14 -13.14
C GLU A 182 15.77 6.65 -13.35
N THR A 183 16.54 5.78 -12.71
CA THR A 183 16.35 4.33 -12.77
C THR A 183 15.04 3.94 -12.11
N VAL A 184 14.75 4.48 -10.92
CA VAL A 184 13.52 4.18 -10.18
C VAL A 184 12.30 4.68 -10.97
N ARG A 185 12.37 5.86 -11.58
CA ARG A 185 11.31 6.39 -12.45
C ARG A 185 11.11 5.54 -13.69
N TYR A 186 12.18 5.07 -14.32
CA TYR A 186 12.07 4.14 -15.45
C TYR A 186 11.37 2.84 -15.01
N LEU A 187 11.74 2.26 -13.87
CA LEU A 187 11.14 1.03 -13.36
C LEU A 187 9.68 1.22 -12.95
N ASP A 188 9.30 2.40 -12.45
CA ASP A 188 7.89 2.73 -12.19
C ASP A 188 7.04 2.72 -13.48
N THR A 189 7.62 3.03 -14.65
CA THR A 189 6.89 2.87 -15.92
C THR A 189 6.51 1.42 -16.22
N ILE A 190 7.23 0.46 -15.64
CA ILE A 190 7.06 -0.98 -15.83
C ILE A 190 6.16 -1.58 -14.74
N PHE A 191 6.40 -1.22 -13.48
CA PHE A 191 5.73 -1.85 -12.32
C PHE A 191 4.57 -1.04 -11.74
N TYR A 192 4.44 0.22 -12.15
CA TYR A 192 3.36 1.14 -11.75
C TYR A 192 3.21 1.31 -10.23
N TRP A 193 4.33 1.55 -9.56
CA TRP A 193 4.42 1.72 -8.10
C TRP A 193 3.64 2.93 -7.60
N ARG A 194 3.68 4.08 -8.30
CA ARG A 194 2.88 5.27 -7.94
C ARG A 194 1.37 4.98 -7.87
N GLY A 195 0.90 4.00 -8.62
CA GLY A 195 -0.50 3.58 -8.60
C GLY A 195 -0.86 2.58 -7.51
N LYS A 196 0.13 2.03 -6.80
CA LYS A 196 0.00 0.93 -5.83
C LYS A 196 0.53 1.32 -4.44
N VAL A 197 0.41 2.59 -4.06
CA VAL A 197 0.99 3.14 -2.81
C VAL A 197 0.58 2.34 -1.57
N GLN A 198 -0.66 1.87 -1.49
CA GLN A 198 -1.13 1.17 -0.29
C GLN A 198 -0.49 -0.21 -0.15
N ASN A 199 -0.19 -0.86 -1.27
CA ASN A 199 0.54 -2.13 -1.28
C ASN A 199 1.98 -1.89 -0.81
N LEU A 200 2.64 -0.83 -1.29
CA LEU A 200 3.98 -0.46 -0.83
C LEU A 200 4.02 -0.22 0.67
N ARG A 201 3.05 0.52 1.22
CA ARG A 201 2.96 0.77 2.67
C ARG A 201 2.75 -0.50 3.47
N TYR A 202 1.94 -1.42 2.95
CA TYR A 202 1.71 -2.71 3.60
C TYR A 202 3.00 -3.55 3.67
N TYR A 203 3.78 -3.62 2.59
CA TYR A 203 4.98 -4.45 2.53
C TYR A 203 6.23 -3.81 3.15
N PHE A 204 6.44 -2.49 2.99
CA PHE A 204 7.68 -1.81 3.38
C PHE A 204 7.51 -0.83 4.56
N GLY A 205 6.27 -0.56 4.97
CA GLY A 205 5.98 0.50 5.94
C GLY A 205 6.07 1.90 5.33
N ASP A 206 5.62 2.90 6.08
CA ASP A 206 5.48 4.27 5.55
C ASP A 206 6.83 4.93 5.25
N ASP A 207 7.85 4.74 6.10
CA ASP A 207 9.13 5.45 5.98
C ASP A 207 9.87 5.08 4.69
N ASP A 208 9.95 3.78 4.37
CA ASP A 208 10.58 3.30 3.14
C ASP A 208 9.69 3.57 1.91
N THR A 209 8.37 3.54 2.05
CA THR A 209 7.46 3.96 0.98
C THR A 209 7.70 5.42 0.62
N VAL A 210 7.83 6.31 1.59
CA VAL A 210 8.11 7.74 1.36
C VAL A 210 9.44 7.93 0.64
N LYS A 211 10.48 7.16 0.97
CA LYS A 211 11.76 7.22 0.24
C LYS A 211 11.59 6.90 -1.24
N ILE A 212 10.86 5.82 -1.57
CA ILE A 212 10.59 5.45 -2.97
C ILE A 212 9.75 6.52 -3.67
N LEU A 213 8.70 7.02 -3.03
CA LEU A 213 7.87 8.08 -3.61
C LEU A 213 8.64 9.37 -3.86
N ASN A 214 9.51 9.77 -2.93
CA ASN A 214 10.37 10.94 -3.12
C ASN A 214 11.33 10.79 -4.31
N MET A 215 11.83 9.57 -4.57
CA MET A 215 12.64 9.28 -5.76
C MET A 215 11.81 9.29 -7.06
N LEU A 216 10.49 9.18 -6.94
CA LEU A 216 9.56 9.20 -8.06
C LEU A 216 9.00 10.60 -8.34
N ASP A 217 8.89 11.50 -7.37
CA ASP A 217 8.34 12.84 -7.62
C ASP A 217 9.36 13.74 -8.37
N GLU A 218 8.94 14.37 -9.47
CA GLU A 218 9.79 15.29 -10.26
C GLU A 218 9.51 16.76 -9.90
N TYR A 219 10.57 17.57 -9.83
CA TYR A 219 10.50 18.96 -10.28
C TYR A 219 10.65 18.91 -11.81
N ASP A 220 9.51 18.93 -12.51
CA ASP A 220 9.33 18.57 -13.92
C ASP A 220 9.64 19.76 -14.86
N GLN A 221 10.70 19.66 -15.67
CA GLN A 221 10.94 20.54 -16.82
C GLN A 221 11.23 19.80 -18.14
N ASN A 222 11.35 18.46 -18.13
CA ASN A 222 11.84 17.72 -19.29
C ASN A 222 10.86 16.66 -19.83
N ILE A 223 9.62 16.62 -19.32
CA ILE A 223 8.58 15.73 -19.85
C ILE A 223 8.05 16.15 -21.22
N ASP A 224 8.41 17.33 -21.76
CA ASP A 224 7.89 17.78 -23.06
C ASP A 224 8.44 16.99 -24.27
N GLU A 225 9.62 16.36 -24.19
CA GLU A 225 10.13 15.49 -25.28
C GLU A 225 9.57 14.06 -25.24
N ILE A 226 9.18 13.57 -24.06
CA ILE A 226 8.55 12.24 -23.88
C ILE A 226 7.00 12.35 -23.97
N SER A 227 6.46 13.58 -23.91
CA SER A 227 5.04 13.94 -24.02
C SER A 227 4.37 13.51 -25.33
N ALA A 228 5.13 13.22 -26.40
CA ALA A 228 4.57 12.70 -27.64
C ALA A 228 3.79 11.38 -27.46
N ILE A 229 4.04 10.62 -26.39
CA ILE A 229 3.34 9.36 -26.06
C ILE A 229 2.07 9.60 -25.21
N LYS A 230 1.82 10.83 -24.73
CA LYS A 230 0.70 11.14 -23.82
C LYS A 230 -0.63 11.50 -24.49
N SER A 231 -0.70 11.63 -25.81
CA SER A 231 -1.96 11.94 -26.51
C SER A 231 -2.97 10.79 -26.57
N VAL A 232 -2.63 9.57 -26.12
CA VAL A 232 -3.53 8.39 -26.19
C VAL A 232 -4.26 8.07 -24.87
N LYS A 233 -4.04 8.84 -23.80
CA LYS A 233 -4.86 8.70 -22.58
C LYS A 233 -5.79 9.90 -22.48
N GLY A 234 -7.06 9.67 -22.82
CA GLY A 234 -8.17 10.58 -22.56
C GLY A 234 -8.03 11.21 -21.17
N GLY A 235 -8.28 12.51 -21.13
CA GLY A 235 -7.83 13.44 -20.10
C GLY A 235 -8.19 13.11 -18.64
N GLU A 236 -7.60 13.95 -17.78
CA GLU A 236 -7.63 13.97 -16.30
C GLU A 236 -6.66 13.02 -15.56
N VAL A 237 -5.37 13.04 -15.89
CA VAL A 237 -4.33 12.36 -15.08
C VAL A 237 -3.53 13.34 -14.21
N LYS A 238 -3.44 14.63 -14.54
CA LYS A 238 -2.64 15.60 -13.76
C LYS A 238 -3.25 15.93 -12.39
N GLU A 239 -4.57 16.10 -12.30
CA GLU A 239 -5.22 16.55 -11.06
C GLU A 239 -5.33 15.41 -10.03
N LYS A 240 -5.71 14.19 -10.45
CA LYS A 240 -5.86 13.02 -9.57
C LYS A 240 -4.54 12.48 -9.01
N ALA A 241 -3.44 12.58 -9.76
CA ALA A 241 -2.13 12.15 -9.28
C ALA A 241 -1.56 13.12 -8.23
N SER A 242 -1.61 14.42 -8.50
CA SER A 242 -1.26 15.46 -7.51
C SER A 242 -2.10 15.31 -6.25
N GLN A 243 -3.41 15.17 -6.41
CA GLN A 243 -4.34 15.00 -5.29
C GLN A 243 -4.02 13.76 -4.44
N ARG A 244 -3.64 12.63 -5.05
CA ARG A 244 -3.26 11.41 -4.31
C ARG A 244 -1.92 11.55 -3.57
N VAL A 245 -0.95 12.26 -4.15
CA VAL A 245 0.33 12.58 -3.48
C VAL A 245 0.11 13.54 -2.32
N ASP A 246 -0.76 14.54 -2.50
CA ASP A 246 -1.14 15.49 -1.45
C ASP A 246 -1.91 14.79 -0.32
N GLU A 247 -2.80 13.84 -0.63
CA GLU A 247 -3.47 12.99 0.35
C GLU A 247 -2.49 12.08 1.10
N ALA A 248 -1.49 11.51 0.40
CA ALA A 248 -0.46 10.68 1.01
C ALA A 248 0.43 11.47 1.98
N ARG A 249 0.81 12.70 1.60
CA ARG A 249 1.56 13.66 2.44
C ARG A 249 0.73 14.09 3.64
N ALA A 250 -0.54 14.47 3.42
CA ALA A 250 -1.46 14.88 4.48
C ALA A 250 -1.71 13.75 5.50
N PHE A 251 -1.73 12.50 5.05
CA PHE A 251 -1.81 11.35 5.94
C PHE A 251 -0.53 11.15 6.77
N SER A 252 0.65 11.28 6.15
CA SER A 252 1.94 11.18 6.85
C SER A 252 2.06 12.22 7.95
N GLU A 253 1.76 13.48 7.63
CA GLU A 253 1.74 14.57 8.61
C GLU A 253 0.78 14.28 9.77
N ALA A 254 -0.37 13.67 9.48
CA ALA A 254 -1.35 13.31 10.50
C ALA A 254 -0.88 12.13 11.37
N ARG A 255 -0.17 11.15 10.80
CA ARG A 255 0.44 10.01 11.51
C ARG A 255 1.58 10.48 12.41
N ASP A 256 2.46 11.34 11.89
CA ASP A 256 3.60 11.86 12.65
C ASP A 256 3.11 12.74 13.81
N ALA A 257 2.09 13.57 13.57
CA ALA A 257 1.43 14.33 14.63
C ALA A 257 0.80 13.42 15.70
N LEU A 258 0.24 12.27 15.33
CA LEU A 258 -0.28 11.28 16.27
C LEU A 258 0.84 10.59 17.08
N GLY A 259 1.99 10.34 16.45
CA GLY A 259 3.20 9.83 17.11
C GLY A 259 3.77 10.83 18.12
N GLU A 260 3.91 12.10 17.72
CA GLU A 260 4.30 13.17 18.64
C GLU A 260 3.32 13.33 19.80
N LEU A 261 2.01 13.22 19.53
CA LEU A 261 0.98 13.29 20.57
C LEU A 261 1.13 12.19 21.63
N LYS A 262 1.46 10.96 21.21
CA LYS A 262 1.78 9.85 22.12
C LYS A 262 3.02 10.17 22.97
N ASN A 263 4.08 10.67 22.35
CA ASN A 263 5.33 11.00 23.05
C ASN A 263 5.13 12.10 24.09
N ILE A 264 4.44 13.19 23.73
CA ILE A 264 4.11 14.28 24.65
C ILE A 264 3.29 13.74 25.82
N THR A 265 2.35 12.82 25.54
CA THR A 265 1.52 12.22 26.58
C THR A 265 2.32 11.36 27.55
N TYR A 266 3.18 10.48 27.06
CA TYR A 266 4.02 9.67 27.94
C TYR A 266 4.96 10.55 28.78
N PHE A 267 5.46 11.64 28.20
CA PHE A 267 6.28 12.61 28.91
C PHE A 267 5.50 13.34 30.03
N THR A 268 4.32 13.89 29.74
CA THR A 268 3.48 14.52 30.77
C THR A 268 3.03 13.50 31.82
N HIS A 269 2.87 12.22 31.44
CA HIS A 269 2.57 11.16 32.38
C HIS A 269 3.73 10.86 33.33
N GLY A 270 4.94 10.77 32.81
CA GLY A 270 6.14 10.60 33.63
C GLY A 270 6.29 11.72 34.66
N ILE A 271 6.07 12.97 34.26
CA ILE A 271 6.09 14.12 35.17
C ILE A 271 4.99 14.02 36.22
N GLY A 272 3.75 13.72 35.84
CA GLY A 272 2.64 13.61 36.78
C GLY A 272 2.84 12.49 37.82
N ILE A 273 3.43 11.34 37.43
CA ILE A 273 3.80 10.27 38.35
C ILE A 273 4.86 10.75 39.36
N LEU A 274 5.89 11.47 38.90
CA LEU A 274 6.92 12.02 39.78
C LEU A 274 6.35 13.03 40.79
N VAL A 275 5.45 13.91 40.35
CA VAL A 275 4.76 14.86 41.22
C VAL A 275 3.89 14.12 42.25
N LEU A 276 3.20 13.07 41.83
CA LEU A 276 2.33 12.27 42.70
C LEU A 276 3.14 11.50 43.77
N LEU A 277 4.27 10.91 43.38
CA LEU A 277 5.19 10.25 44.32
C LEU A 277 5.77 11.22 45.35
N PHE A 278 6.08 12.45 44.95
CA PHE A 278 6.56 13.49 45.86
C PHE A 278 5.47 14.00 46.80
N SER A 279 4.23 14.12 46.31
CA SER A 279 3.10 14.70 47.04
C SER A 279 2.41 13.70 47.98
N ILE A 280 2.48 12.39 47.73
CA ILE A 280 1.88 11.35 48.59
C ILE A 280 2.37 11.45 50.03
N ASN A 281 3.68 11.71 50.24
CA ASN A 281 4.22 11.86 51.59
C ASN A 281 3.63 13.08 52.32
N THR A 282 3.39 14.17 51.60
CA THR A 282 2.81 15.41 52.16
C THR A 282 1.31 15.28 52.42
N LEU A 283 0.59 14.56 51.56
CA LEU A 283 -0.87 14.37 51.65
C LEU A 283 -1.26 13.40 52.77
N MET A 284 -0.41 12.39 53.05
CA MET A 284 -0.62 11.44 54.15
C MET A 284 -0.42 12.10 55.53
N GLU A 285 0.37 13.18 55.59
CA GLU A 285 0.69 13.89 56.84
C GLU A 285 -0.34 15.01 57.16
N LYS A 286 -0.93 15.64 56.14
CA LYS A 286 -1.99 16.67 56.29
C LYS A 286 -3.32 16.17 55.72
N GLN A 287 -4.19 15.63 56.58
CA GLN A 287 -5.57 15.25 56.21
C GLN A 287 -6.46 16.48 55.97
N VAL A 288 -6.28 17.19 54.84
CA VAL A 288 -7.16 18.28 54.40
C VAL A 288 -8.14 17.75 53.34
N PRO A 289 -9.47 17.67 53.62
CA PRO A 289 -10.43 17.00 52.75
C PRO A 289 -10.52 17.56 51.32
N SER A 290 -10.37 18.87 51.14
CA SER A 290 -10.46 19.53 49.83
C SER A 290 -9.27 19.23 48.91
N GLU A 291 -8.08 19.06 49.47
CA GLU A 291 -6.86 18.74 48.70
C GLU A 291 -6.87 17.28 48.22
N ILE A 292 -7.46 16.38 49.02
CA ILE A 292 -7.65 14.96 48.69
C ILE A 292 -8.64 14.80 47.53
N ALA A 293 -9.74 15.56 47.51
CA ALA A 293 -10.74 15.52 46.44
C ALA A 293 -10.18 16.05 45.10
N PHE A 294 -9.37 17.12 45.14
CA PHE A 294 -8.71 17.67 43.95
C PHE A 294 -7.67 16.68 43.37
N SER A 295 -6.85 16.08 44.23
CA SER A 295 -5.81 15.11 43.85
C SER A 295 -6.40 13.82 43.24
N SER A 296 -7.46 13.29 43.86
CA SER A 296 -8.14 12.08 43.37
C SER A 296 -8.83 12.28 42.01
N THR A 297 -9.42 13.44 41.77
CA THR A 297 -10.02 13.78 40.46
C THR A 297 -8.96 13.86 39.36
N PHE A 298 -7.80 14.45 39.65
CA PHE A 298 -6.68 14.52 38.71
C PHE A 298 -6.13 13.13 38.39
N PHE A 299 -6.07 12.24 39.38
CA PHE A 299 -5.62 10.87 39.21
C PHE A 299 -6.55 10.03 38.32
N ILE A 300 -7.87 10.20 38.47
CA ILE A 300 -8.86 9.52 37.63
C ILE A 300 -8.72 9.95 36.16
N LEU A 301 -8.58 11.25 35.89
CA LEU A 301 -8.34 11.76 34.54
C LEU A 301 -7.04 11.21 33.93
N PHE A 302 -6.02 11.05 34.74
CA PHE A 302 -4.73 10.49 34.34
C PHE A 302 -4.82 9.01 33.93
N ILE A 303 -5.56 8.20 34.71
CA ILE A 303 -5.80 6.78 34.37
C ILE A 303 -6.63 6.66 33.09
N ILE A 304 -7.68 7.48 32.94
CA ILE A 304 -8.49 7.52 31.72
C ILE A 304 -7.63 7.86 30.50
N GLN A 305 -6.68 8.79 30.65
CA GLN A 305 -5.77 9.17 29.57
C GLN A 305 -4.81 8.03 29.20
N LEU A 306 -4.24 7.32 30.19
CA LEU A 306 -3.38 6.16 29.98
C LEU A 306 -4.10 5.03 29.24
N VAL A 307 -5.33 4.72 29.65
CA VAL A 307 -6.19 3.70 29.04
C VAL A 307 -6.60 4.10 27.62
N GLY A 308 -6.89 5.39 27.39
CA GLY A 308 -7.23 5.90 26.06
C GLY A 308 -6.10 5.76 25.03
N VAL A 309 -4.84 5.81 25.48
CA VAL A 309 -3.65 5.62 24.63
C VAL A 309 -3.43 4.16 24.24
N THR A 310 -3.83 3.21 25.08
CA THR A 310 -3.54 1.77 24.90
C THR A 310 -4.60 0.99 24.12
N ILE A 311 -5.85 1.47 24.07
CA ILE A 311 -6.96 0.72 23.45
C ILE A 311 -6.99 0.86 21.91
N LYS A 312 -7.22 2.07 21.39
CA LYS A 312 -7.22 2.37 19.95
C LYS A 312 -6.82 3.82 19.75
N ASN A 313 -6.09 4.10 18.67
CA ASN A 313 -5.67 5.46 18.30
C ASN A 313 -6.83 6.48 18.31
N ARG A 314 -8.07 6.05 17.99
CA ARG A 314 -9.25 6.92 17.97
C ARG A 314 -9.64 7.48 19.35
N TYR A 315 -9.37 6.74 20.42
CA TYR A 315 -9.70 7.18 21.79
C TYR A 315 -8.70 8.19 22.35
N ILE A 316 -7.48 8.21 21.80
CA ILE A 316 -6.44 9.17 22.14
C ILE A 316 -6.92 10.62 21.95
N LEU A 317 -7.74 10.88 20.92
CA LEU A 317 -8.26 12.21 20.64
C LEU A 317 -9.20 12.68 21.75
N TYR A 318 -10.11 11.82 22.19
CA TYR A 318 -11.14 12.19 23.17
C TYR A 318 -10.57 12.40 24.57
N THR A 319 -9.55 11.63 24.95
CA THR A 319 -8.96 11.72 26.29
C THR A 319 -7.95 12.85 26.42
N MET A 320 -7.48 13.44 25.31
CA MET A 320 -6.38 14.43 25.31
C MET A 320 -6.80 15.88 25.14
N TRP A 321 -7.99 16.15 24.60
CA TRP A 321 -8.51 17.52 24.55
C TRP A 321 -8.61 18.19 25.94
N PRO A 322 -9.18 17.53 26.97
CA PRO A 322 -9.28 18.12 28.30
C PRO A 322 -7.91 18.41 28.92
N THR A 323 -6.93 17.52 28.71
CA THR A 323 -5.59 17.66 29.31
C THR A 323 -4.74 18.71 28.61
N SER A 324 -4.87 18.86 27.28
CA SER A 324 -4.26 19.98 26.55
C SER A 324 -4.78 21.33 27.07
N CYS A 325 -6.08 21.48 27.29
CA CYS A 325 -6.66 22.69 27.87
C CYS A 325 -6.21 22.92 29.31
N LEU A 326 -6.12 21.87 30.12
CA LEU A 326 -5.70 21.95 31.52
C LEU A 326 -4.24 22.40 31.63
N LEU A 327 -3.36 21.88 30.76
CA LEU A 327 -1.94 22.27 30.72
C LEU A 327 -1.74 23.78 30.44
N LEU A 328 -2.65 24.44 29.74
CA LEU A 328 -2.54 25.88 29.45
C LEU A 328 -2.53 26.75 30.71
N PHE A 329 -3.15 26.29 31.80
CA PHE A 329 -3.20 27.00 33.07
C PHE A 329 -1.92 26.86 33.92
N PHE A 330 -0.97 25.99 33.52
CA PHE A 330 0.28 25.76 34.24
C PHE A 330 1.45 26.49 33.57
N PHE A 331 1.70 27.74 34.00
CA PHE A 331 2.78 28.55 33.43
C PHE A 331 4.15 28.22 34.04
N PRO A 332 5.27 28.29 33.27
CA PRO A 332 5.37 28.49 31.81
C PRO A 332 5.41 27.18 31.01
N ILE A 333 5.88 26.09 31.63
CA ILE A 333 6.17 24.83 30.95
C ILE A 333 4.90 24.12 30.48
N GLY A 334 3.84 24.14 31.30
CA GLY A 334 2.55 23.58 30.94
C GLY A 334 1.89 24.32 29.78
N THR A 335 2.00 25.65 29.73
CA THR A 335 1.47 26.43 28.60
C THR A 335 2.10 26.02 27.27
N PHE A 336 3.42 25.84 27.22
CA PHE A 336 4.11 25.35 26.02
C PHE A 336 3.66 23.94 25.62
N LEU A 337 3.58 23.02 26.59
CA LEU A 337 3.11 21.65 26.36
C LEU A 337 1.65 21.60 25.90
N GLY A 338 0.78 22.42 26.50
CA GLY A 338 -0.64 22.52 26.16
C GLY A 338 -0.86 23.01 24.73
N VAL A 339 -0.14 24.06 24.31
CA VAL A 339 -0.18 24.57 22.93
C VAL A 339 0.32 23.53 21.94
N ARG A 340 1.48 22.92 22.21
CA ARG A 340 2.05 21.89 21.32
C ARG A 340 1.11 20.69 21.17
N MET A 341 0.55 20.22 22.28
CA MET A 341 -0.40 19.11 22.31
C MET A 341 -1.68 19.42 21.54
N GLY A 342 -2.21 20.65 21.66
CA GLY A 342 -3.38 21.11 20.89
C GLY A 342 -3.14 21.15 19.38
N LEU A 343 -1.94 21.58 18.96
CA LEU A 343 -1.56 21.55 17.55
C LEU A 343 -1.44 20.13 17.00
N CYS A 344 -0.84 19.20 17.76
CA CYS A 344 -0.77 17.79 17.38
C CYS A 344 -2.15 17.13 17.33
N LEU A 345 -3.06 17.46 18.26
CA LEU A 345 -4.46 17.01 18.27
C LEU A 345 -5.20 17.44 17.00
N SER A 346 -5.08 18.72 16.61
CA SER A 346 -5.71 19.25 15.40
C SER A 346 -5.20 18.58 14.12
N ARG A 347 -3.89 18.30 14.05
CA ARG A 347 -3.27 17.64 12.89
C ARG A 347 -3.59 16.15 12.84
N GLY A 348 -3.50 15.46 13.98
CA GLY A 348 -3.83 14.04 14.11
C GLY A 348 -5.31 13.72 13.85
N LEU A 349 -6.23 14.68 14.00
CA LEU A 349 -7.64 14.51 13.65
C LEU A 349 -7.84 14.18 12.16
N LYS A 350 -6.92 14.64 11.29
CA LYS A 350 -6.94 14.32 9.86
C LYS A 350 -6.63 12.84 9.59
N TYR A 351 -5.90 12.15 10.48
CA TYR A 351 -5.53 10.73 10.34
C TYR A 351 -6.78 9.84 10.18
N PHE A 352 -7.81 10.07 10.99
CA PHE A 352 -9.06 9.29 10.95
C PHE A 352 -9.94 9.56 9.73
N ARG A 353 -9.65 10.62 8.98
CA ARG A 353 -10.31 10.90 7.71
C ARG A 353 -9.84 9.95 6.60
N TYR A 354 -8.61 9.44 6.73
CA TYR A 354 -7.94 8.57 5.77
C TYR A 354 -7.83 7.11 6.23
N ALA A 355 -7.89 6.85 7.54
CA ALA A 355 -7.80 5.50 8.13
C ALA A 355 -9.15 4.74 8.13
N ARG A 356 -10.02 4.99 7.15
CA ARG A 356 -11.40 4.46 7.10
C ARG A 356 -11.53 3.26 6.19
#